data_AF-A0A975K0K9-F1
#
_entry.id   AF-A0A975K0K9-F1
#
_cell.length_a   1.000
_cell.length_b   1.000
_cell.length_c   1.000
_cell.angle_alpha   90.00
_cell.angle_beta   90.00
_cell.angle_gamma   90.00
#
_symmetry.space_group_name_H-M   'P 1'
#
loop_
_entity.id
_entity.type
_entity.pdbx_description
1 polymer ?
#
loop_
_entity_poly.entity_id
_entity_poly.type
_entity_poly.pdbx_seq_one_letter_code
_entity_poly.pdbx_strand_id
1 'polypeptide(L)'
;MRSAFERLRFFTVIAVCGLSLTTVVTLIWASGRAVDLIVVLARGGWRQDSAIVSLLEVVDLFLVATVQLIVALGLFELFVADLHLPDWLTVRNLGDLKRPIIQVLVVVIVIKFVERMLLTNALDTLYYGAATAVVIIALAVFIRFGEE
;
A
#
# COMPACT_ATOMS: atom_id res chain seq x y z
N MET A 1 9.72 33.68 -8.87
CA MET A 1 9.71 32.18 -8.85
C MET A 1 10.17 31.56 -7.53
N ARG A 2 11.09 32.16 -6.74
CA ARG A 2 11.52 31.60 -5.42
C ARG A 2 10.40 31.48 -4.37
N SER A 3 9.45 32.42 -4.33
CA SER A 3 8.32 32.42 -3.37
C SER A 3 7.23 31.38 -3.65
N ALA A 4 7.23 30.76 -4.85
CA ALA A 4 6.34 29.63 -5.18
C ALA A 4 6.90 28.31 -4.65
N PHE A 5 8.22 28.13 -4.72
CA PHE A 5 8.93 26.96 -4.20
C PHE A 5 8.86 26.87 -2.66
N GLU A 6 9.00 28.00 -1.96
CA GLU A 6 8.84 28.04 -0.50
C GLU A 6 7.42 27.67 -0.05
N ARG A 7 6.40 28.08 -0.81
CA ARG A 7 5.00 27.72 -0.56
C ARG A 7 4.72 26.23 -0.78
N LEU A 8 5.32 25.64 -1.82
CA LEU A 8 5.22 24.20 -2.09
C LEU A 8 5.90 23.36 -1.00
N ARG A 9 7.05 23.81 -0.48
CA ARG A 9 7.73 23.15 0.63
C ARG A 9 6.87 23.13 1.89
N PHE A 10 6.23 24.24 2.24
CA PHE A 10 5.33 24.31 3.40
C PHE A 10 4.12 23.38 3.25
N PHE A 11 3.48 23.36 2.08
CA PHE A 11 2.35 22.46 1.83
C PHE A 11 2.76 20.98 1.88
N THR A 12 3.95 20.65 1.37
CA THR A 12 4.45 19.27 1.39
C THR A 12 4.79 18.81 2.80
N VAL A 13 5.35 19.67 3.65
CA VAL A 13 5.62 19.31 5.06
C VAL A 13 4.33 18.94 5.80
N ILE A 14 3.23 19.66 5.54
CA ILE A 14 1.92 19.31 6.11
C ILE A 14 1.46 17.94 5.60
N ALA A 15 1.59 17.67 4.30
CA ALA A 15 1.23 16.38 3.70
C ALA A 15 2.07 15.22 4.27
N VAL A 16 3.39 15.41 4.43
CA VAL A 16 4.30 14.41 5.02
C VAL A 16 3.96 14.15 6.49
N CYS A 17 3.67 15.19 7.28
CA CYS A 17 3.21 15.02 8.66
C CYS A 17 1.88 14.26 8.75
N GLY A 18 0.94 14.52 7.84
CA GLY A 18 -0.30 13.76 7.77
C GLY A 18 -0.09 12.29 7.40
N LEU A 19 0.76 12.04 6.40
CA LEU A 19 1.09 10.68 5.96
C LEU A 19 1.87 9.89 7.02
N SER A 20 2.81 10.52 7.73
CA SER A 20 3.54 9.87 8.82
C SER A 20 2.64 9.54 10.00
N LEU A 21 1.72 10.45 10.38
CA LEU A 21 0.74 10.18 11.42
C LEU A 21 -0.20 9.03 11.04
N THR A 22 -0.74 9.05 9.82
CA THR A 22 -1.61 7.97 9.35
C THR A 22 -0.86 6.64 9.25
N THR A 23 0.40 6.64 8.84
CA THR A 23 1.26 5.44 8.86
C THR A 23 1.36 4.85 10.27
N VAL A 24 1.62 5.68 11.29
CA VAL A 24 1.70 5.23 12.70
C VAL A 24 0.36 4.62 13.15
N VAL A 25 -0.76 5.26 12.82
CA VAL A 25 -2.10 4.74 13.13
C VAL A 25 -2.34 3.39 12.45
N THR A 26 -2.03 3.27 11.16
CA THR A 26 -2.18 2.00 10.43
C THR A 26 -1.30 0.91 11.02
N LEU A 27 -0.05 1.21 11.40
CA LEU A 27 0.86 0.24 12.03
C LEU A 27 0.34 -0.26 13.39
N ILE A 28 -0.18 0.64 14.22
CA ILE A 28 -0.77 0.26 15.52
C ILE A 28 -1.99 -0.65 15.27
N TRP A 29 -2.84 -0.29 14.32
CA TRP A 29 -4.01 -1.07 13.98
C TRP A 29 -3.67 -2.45 13.41
N ALA A 30 -2.70 -2.52 12.49
CA ALA A 30 -2.17 -3.75 11.92
C ALA A 30 -1.58 -4.66 13.00
N SER A 31 -0.81 -4.08 13.92
CA SER A 31 -0.21 -4.81 15.05
C SER A 31 -1.28 -5.36 15.99
N GLY A 32 -2.32 -4.58 16.28
CA GLY A 32 -3.47 -5.05 17.06
C GLY A 32 -4.12 -6.29 16.43
N ARG A 33 -4.38 -6.25 15.11
CA ARG A 33 -4.95 -7.41 14.40
C ARG A 33 -4.00 -8.60 14.31
N ALA A 34 -2.71 -8.36 14.20
CA ALA A 34 -1.72 -9.44 14.25
C ALA A 34 -1.75 -10.17 15.59
N VAL A 35 -1.88 -9.44 16.71
CA VAL A 35 -1.99 -10.04 18.04
C VAL A 35 -3.26 -10.88 18.18
N ASP A 36 -4.41 -10.36 17.72
CA ASP A 36 -5.67 -11.11 17.74
C ASP A 36 -5.54 -12.44 16.98
N LEU A 37 -4.94 -12.40 15.79
CA LEU A 37 -4.68 -13.59 14.98
C LEU A 37 -3.75 -14.58 15.69
N ILE A 38 -2.66 -14.12 16.29
CA ILE A 38 -1.73 -14.96 17.05
C ILE A 38 -2.46 -15.65 18.21
N VAL A 39 -3.34 -14.94 18.93
CA VAL A 39 -4.13 -15.51 20.02
C VAL A 39 -5.09 -16.59 19.51
N VAL A 40 -5.77 -16.36 18.39
CA VAL A 40 -6.68 -17.35 17.76
C VAL A 40 -5.92 -18.61 17.35
N LEU A 41 -4.75 -18.44 16.73
CA LEU A 41 -3.90 -19.56 16.34
C LEU A 41 -3.37 -20.32 17.57
N ALA A 42 -2.88 -19.62 18.61
CA ALA A 42 -2.39 -20.24 19.84
C ALA A 42 -3.46 -21.10 20.56
N ARG A 43 -4.75 -20.72 20.45
CA ARG A 43 -5.88 -21.48 21.01
C ARG A 43 -6.30 -22.69 20.15
N GLY A 44 -5.59 -23.00 19.08
CA GLY A 44 -5.85 -24.16 18.22
C GLY A 44 -6.74 -23.88 17.00
N GLY A 45 -6.97 -22.60 16.65
CA GLY A 45 -7.83 -22.18 15.53
C GLY A 45 -7.30 -22.47 14.12
N TRP A 46 -6.17 -23.19 13.97
CA TRP A 46 -5.48 -23.44 12.69
C TRP A 46 -6.32 -24.16 11.63
N ARG A 47 -7.39 -24.86 12.02
CA ARG A 47 -8.26 -25.63 11.13
C ARG A 47 -9.42 -24.83 10.52
N GLN A 48 -9.60 -23.58 10.92
CA GLN A 48 -10.66 -22.75 10.36
C GLN A 48 -10.15 -22.01 9.12
N ASP A 49 -10.89 -22.09 8.01
CA ASP A 49 -10.59 -21.33 6.78
C ASP A 49 -10.52 -19.82 7.02
N SER A 50 -11.19 -19.33 8.07
CA SER A 50 -11.11 -17.94 8.54
C SER A 50 -9.71 -17.51 8.96
N ALA A 51 -8.84 -18.42 9.40
CA ALA A 51 -7.48 -18.09 9.83
C ALA A 51 -6.61 -17.60 8.66
N ILE A 52 -6.79 -18.18 7.47
CA ILE A 52 -6.07 -17.78 6.26
C ILE A 52 -6.55 -16.39 5.81
N VAL A 53 -7.86 -16.13 5.88
CA VAL A 53 -8.43 -14.82 5.54
C VAL A 53 -7.90 -13.75 6.49
N SER A 54 -7.95 -13.98 7.80
CA SER A 54 -7.40 -13.03 8.78
C SER A 54 -5.89 -12.83 8.62
N LEU A 55 -5.14 -13.84 8.17
CA LEU A 55 -3.73 -13.69 7.86
C LEU A 55 -3.51 -12.75 6.68
N LEU A 56 -4.27 -12.94 5.59
CA LEU A 56 -4.21 -12.08 4.41
C LEU A 56 -4.62 -10.64 4.75
N GLU A 57 -5.63 -10.45 5.61
CA GLU A 57 -6.00 -9.13 6.12
C GLU A 57 -4.83 -8.46 6.85
N VAL A 58 -4.17 -9.17 7.79
CA VAL A 58 -3.02 -8.61 8.53
C VAL A 58 -1.87 -8.24 7.60
N VAL A 59 -1.54 -9.10 6.63
CA VAL A 59 -0.49 -8.84 5.63
C VAL A 59 -0.81 -7.58 4.82
N ASP A 60 -2.05 -7.44 4.36
CA ASP A 60 -2.51 -6.26 3.63
C ASP A 60 -2.35 -4.96 4.44
N LEU A 61 -2.71 -4.97 5.73
CA LEU A 61 -2.57 -3.79 6.58
C LEU A 61 -1.13 -3.33 6.76
N PHE A 62 -0.19 -4.27 6.92
CA PHE A 62 1.23 -3.95 6.97
C PHE A 62 1.75 -3.45 5.62
N LEU A 63 1.22 -3.97 4.51
CA LEU A 63 1.58 -3.51 3.19
C LEU A 63 1.15 -2.05 2.97
N VAL A 64 -0.10 -1.73 3.31
CA VAL A 64 -0.65 -0.36 3.24
C VAL A 64 0.18 0.60 4.09
N ALA A 65 0.47 0.25 5.34
CA ALA A 65 1.34 1.06 6.21
C ALA A 65 2.71 1.31 5.58
N THR A 66 3.29 0.28 4.97
CA THR A 66 4.59 0.38 4.28
C THR A 66 4.51 1.33 3.08
N VAL A 67 3.46 1.27 2.28
CA VAL A 67 3.24 2.22 1.16
C VAL A 67 3.14 3.65 1.67
N GLN A 68 2.33 3.89 2.72
CA GLN A 68 2.19 5.22 3.30
C GLN A 68 3.55 5.78 3.75
N LEU A 69 4.39 4.93 4.35
CA LEU A 69 5.75 5.30 4.73
C LEU A 69 6.64 5.65 3.54
N ILE A 70 6.64 4.82 2.49
CA ILE A 70 7.42 5.06 1.27
C ILE A 70 7.00 6.39 0.62
N VAL A 71 5.70 6.65 0.53
CA VAL A 71 5.15 7.90 0.00
C VAL A 71 5.58 9.10 0.86
N ALA A 72 5.51 8.98 2.19
CA ALA A 72 5.91 10.04 3.10
C ALA A 72 7.41 10.38 2.95
N LEU A 73 8.27 9.36 2.92
CA LEU A 73 9.72 9.51 2.77
C LEU A 73 10.07 10.11 1.41
N GLY A 74 9.45 9.63 0.35
CA GLY A 74 9.75 10.11 -0.99
C GLY A 74 9.23 11.53 -1.25
N LEU A 75 8.10 11.93 -0.67
CA LEU A 75 7.66 13.34 -0.68
C LEU A 75 8.59 14.24 0.15
N PHE A 76 9.10 13.72 1.27
CA PHE A 76 10.08 14.45 2.08
C PHE A 76 11.40 14.64 1.33
N GLU A 77 11.90 13.61 0.66
CA GLU A 77 13.13 13.66 -0.13
C GLU A 77 13.04 14.69 -1.25
N LEU A 78 11.95 14.65 -2.02
CA LEU A 78 11.76 15.50 -3.19
C LEU A 78 11.63 16.99 -2.85
N PHE A 79 11.02 17.34 -1.72
CA PHE A 79 10.67 18.74 -1.41
C PHE A 79 11.39 19.33 -0.20
N VAL A 80 11.95 18.51 0.69
CA VAL A 80 12.51 18.97 1.97
C VAL A 80 14.02 18.80 2.04
N ALA A 81 14.54 17.58 1.86
CA ALA A 81 15.96 17.29 2.04
C ALA A 81 16.36 15.99 1.35
N ASP A 82 17.53 15.99 0.71
CA ASP A 82 18.13 14.81 0.10
C ASP A 82 18.52 13.81 1.20
N LEU A 83 17.92 12.62 1.18
CA LEU A 83 18.18 11.55 2.14
C LEU A 83 19.15 10.54 1.51
N HIS A 84 20.15 10.06 2.26
CA HIS A 84 21.05 9.00 1.80
C HIS A 84 20.34 7.63 1.82
N LEU A 85 19.32 7.48 0.99
CA LEU A 85 18.51 6.29 0.84
C LEU A 85 19.17 5.32 -0.17
N PRO A 86 18.93 4.02 -0.05
CA PRO A 86 19.36 3.06 -1.07
C PRO A 86 18.66 3.33 -2.40
N ASP A 87 19.30 2.98 -3.52
CA ASP A 87 18.87 3.36 -4.88
C ASP A 87 17.40 3.03 -5.24
N TRP A 88 16.80 2.04 -4.59
CA TRP A 88 15.39 1.67 -4.78
C TRP A 88 14.39 2.59 -4.07
N LEU A 89 14.85 3.42 -3.13
CA LEU A 89 14.04 4.40 -2.39
C LEU A 89 14.49 5.85 -2.66
N THR A 90 15.58 6.07 -3.40
CA THR A 90 16.04 7.41 -3.81
C THR A 90 15.09 8.02 -4.85
N VAL A 91 14.57 9.20 -4.55
CA VAL A 91 13.56 9.89 -5.38
C VAL A 91 14.14 11.21 -5.88
N ARG A 92 14.43 11.28 -7.17
CA ARG A 92 14.90 12.54 -7.80
C ARG A 92 13.73 13.37 -8.33
N ASN A 93 12.67 12.70 -8.74
CA ASN A 93 11.50 13.29 -9.39
C ASN A 93 10.18 12.70 -8.84
N LEU A 94 9.04 13.39 -9.02
CA LEU A 94 7.70 12.82 -8.72
C LEU A 94 7.43 11.50 -9.47
N GLY A 95 8.00 11.33 -10.67
CA GLY A 95 7.88 10.10 -11.46
C GLY A 95 8.55 8.89 -10.80
N ASP A 96 9.62 9.13 -10.04
CA ASP A 96 10.37 8.06 -9.37
C ASP A 96 9.59 7.51 -8.17
N LEU A 97 8.73 8.33 -7.54
CA LEU A 97 7.78 7.87 -6.51
C LEU A 97 6.74 6.90 -7.07
N LYS A 98 6.32 7.13 -8.32
CA LYS A 98 5.21 6.39 -8.92
C LYS A 98 5.53 4.89 -9.01
N ARG A 99 6.79 4.53 -9.28
CA ARG A 99 7.23 3.15 -9.46
C ARG A 99 7.06 2.27 -8.21
N PRO A 100 7.67 2.57 -7.05
CA PRO A 100 7.51 1.77 -5.84
C PRO A 100 6.05 1.77 -5.34
N ILE A 101 5.31 2.87 -5.51
CA ILE A 101 3.88 2.93 -5.16
C ILE A 101 3.06 1.95 -6.00
N ILE A 102 3.24 1.94 -7.32
CA ILE A 102 2.52 1.03 -8.23
C ILE A 102 2.85 -0.42 -7.91
N GLN A 103 4.13 -0.74 -7.69
CA GLN A 103 4.56 -2.10 -7.39
C GLN A 103 3.84 -2.65 -6.15
N VAL A 104 3.80 -1.89 -5.06
CA VAL A 104 3.12 -2.35 -3.85
C VAL A 104 1.60 -2.37 -4.03
N LEU A 105 1.02 -1.40 -4.75
CA LEU A 105 -0.41 -1.35 -5.02
C LEU A 105 -0.89 -2.57 -5.83
N VAL A 106 -0.09 -3.06 -6.78
CA VAL A 106 -0.38 -4.31 -7.51
C VAL A 106 -0.44 -5.50 -6.54
N VAL A 107 0.49 -5.57 -5.59
CA VAL A 107 0.51 -6.65 -4.57
C VAL A 107 -0.74 -6.57 -3.68
N VAL A 108 -1.15 -5.37 -3.23
CA VAL A 108 -2.42 -5.18 -2.48
C VAL A 108 -3.60 -5.75 -3.25
N ILE A 109 -3.73 -5.42 -4.53
CA ILE A 109 -4.85 -5.89 -5.37
C ILE A 109 -4.88 -7.41 -5.44
N VAL A 110 -3.72 -8.05 -5.62
CA VAL A 110 -3.62 -9.51 -5.66
C VAL A 110 -4.04 -10.14 -4.33
N ILE A 111 -3.58 -9.60 -3.20
CA ILE A 111 -3.96 -10.09 -1.87
C ILE A 111 -5.48 -9.98 -1.67
N LYS A 112 -6.08 -8.83 -2.02
CA LYS A 112 -7.53 -8.62 -1.92
C LYS A 112 -8.35 -9.57 -2.79
N PHE A 113 -7.84 -9.90 -3.97
CA PHE A 113 -8.46 -10.90 -4.83
C PHE A 113 -8.46 -12.29 -4.16
N VAL A 114 -7.31 -12.72 -3.63
CA VAL A 114 -7.20 -14.01 -2.92
C VAL A 114 -8.09 -14.04 -1.68
N GLU A 115 -8.11 -12.96 -0.88
CA GLU A 115 -8.98 -12.82 0.28
C GLU A 115 -10.46 -13.03 -0.09
N ARG A 116 -10.92 -12.41 -1.19
CA ARG A 116 -12.30 -12.52 -1.66
C ARG A 116 -12.64 -13.89 -2.23
N MET A 117 -11.68 -14.55 -2.88
CA MET A 117 -11.81 -15.90 -3.41
C MET A 117 -12.06 -16.93 -2.30
N LEU A 118 -11.49 -16.72 -1.11
CA LEU A 118 -11.68 -17.63 0.03
C LEU A 118 -13.03 -17.47 0.73
N LEU A 119 -13.73 -16.34 0.53
CA LEU A 119 -14.94 -15.99 1.28
C LEU A 119 -16.25 -16.21 0.51
N THR A 120 -16.19 -16.42 -0.82
CA THR A 120 -17.38 -16.38 -1.68
C THR A 120 -17.52 -17.60 -2.57
N ASN A 121 -18.73 -17.83 -3.11
CA ASN A 121 -18.98 -18.94 -4.03
C ASN A 121 -18.20 -18.78 -5.34
N ALA A 122 -17.98 -19.87 -6.06
CA ALA A 122 -17.19 -19.88 -7.30
C ALA A 122 -17.70 -18.88 -8.36
N LEU A 123 -19.02 -18.72 -8.50
CA LEU A 123 -19.61 -17.75 -9.44
C LEU A 123 -19.39 -16.29 -9.01
N ASP A 124 -19.54 -15.98 -7.72
CA ASP A 124 -19.31 -14.63 -7.20
C ASP A 124 -17.82 -14.26 -7.27
N THR A 125 -16.94 -15.22 -6.99
CA THR A 125 -15.49 -15.09 -7.19
C THR A 125 -15.15 -14.84 -8.65
N LEU A 126 -15.82 -15.52 -9.59
CA LEU A 126 -15.61 -15.31 -11.03
C LEU A 126 -16.01 -13.89 -11.45
N TYR A 127 -17.16 -13.39 -10.99
CA TYR A 127 -17.59 -12.01 -11.29
C TYR A 127 -16.65 -10.97 -10.67
N TYR A 128 -16.24 -11.16 -9.41
CA TYR A 128 -15.28 -10.27 -8.76
C TYR A 128 -13.92 -10.32 -9.46
N GLY A 129 -13.43 -11.52 -9.78
CA GLY A 129 -12.17 -11.72 -10.48
C GLY A 129 -12.16 -11.13 -11.88
N ALA A 130 -13.25 -11.28 -12.64
CA ALA A 130 -13.39 -10.65 -13.94
C ALA A 130 -13.38 -9.11 -13.82
N ALA A 131 -14.09 -8.54 -12.84
CA ALA A 131 -14.09 -7.10 -12.61
C ALA A 131 -12.68 -6.58 -12.22
N THR A 132 -12.00 -7.26 -11.29
CA THR A 132 -10.64 -6.91 -10.88
C THR A 132 -9.64 -7.06 -12.03
N ALA A 133 -9.76 -8.12 -12.86
CA ALA A 133 -8.90 -8.33 -14.02
C ALA A 133 -9.04 -7.20 -15.05
N VAL A 134 -10.27 -6.71 -15.30
CA VAL A 134 -10.50 -5.56 -16.19
C VAL A 134 -9.80 -4.31 -15.65
N VAL A 135 -9.90 -4.05 -14.33
CA VAL A 135 -9.23 -2.91 -13.69
C VAL A 135 -7.70 -3.03 -13.78
N ILE A 136 -7.14 -4.23 -13.53
CA ILE A 136 -5.70 -4.49 -13.67
C ILE A 136 -5.24 -4.28 -15.10
N ILE A 137 -5.98 -4.79 -16.10
CA ILE A 137 -5.66 -4.60 -17.52
C ILE A 137 -5.68 -3.10 -17.88
N ALA A 138 -6.70 -2.36 -17.43
CA ALA A 138 -6.78 -0.92 -17.67
C ALA A 138 -5.60 -0.16 -17.04
N LEU A 139 -5.22 -0.51 -15.81
CA LEU A 139 -4.04 0.04 -15.14
C LEU A 139 -2.74 -0.33 -15.85
N ALA A 140 -2.57 -1.59 -16.26
CA ALA A 140 -1.38 -2.06 -16.96
C ALA A 140 -1.21 -1.36 -18.32
N VAL A 141 -2.31 -1.15 -19.04
CA VAL A 141 -2.36 -0.36 -20.28
C VAL A 141 -2.01 1.10 -20.00
N PHE A 142 -2.61 1.74 -18.99
CA PHE A 142 -2.29 3.12 -18.62
C PHE A 142 -0.83 3.32 -18.23
N ILE A 143 -0.24 2.37 -17.49
CA ILE A 143 1.18 2.41 -17.13
C ILE A 143 2.04 2.28 -18.38
N ARG A 144 1.72 1.33 -19.27
CA ARG A 144 2.47 1.11 -20.51
C ARG A 144 2.43 2.30 -21.47
N PHE A 145 1.29 3.00 -21.58
CA PHE A 145 1.12 4.16 -22.46
C PHE A 145 1.47 5.49 -21.80
N GLY A 146 1.55 5.56 -20.47
CA GLY A 146 1.89 6.76 -19.71
C GLY A 146 3.37 6.86 -19.33
N GLU A 147 4.21 5.95 -19.85
CA GLU A 147 5.68 6.02 -19.76
C GLU A 147 6.34 6.61 -21.04
N GLU A 148 5.54 7.08 -22.02
CA GLU A 148 6.00 7.99 -23.10
C GLU A 148 5.77 9.46 -22.72
#